data_AF-A0A7K4HL42-F1
#
_entry.id   AF-A0A7K4HL42-F1
#
_cell.length_a   1.000
_cell.length_b   1.000
_cell.length_c   1.000
_cell.angle_alpha   90.00
_cell.angle_beta   90.00
_cell.angle_gamma   90.00
#
_symmetry.space_group_name_H-M   'P 1'
#
loop_
_entity.id
_entity.type
_entity.pdbx_description
1 polymer ?
#
loop_
_entity_poly.entity_id
_entity_poly.type
_entity_poly.pdbx_seq_one_letter_code
_entity_poly.pdbx_strand_id
1 'polypeptide(L)'
;MSKVKEALEKEKTKEGLPKDAFAIIGDPHDPGTWKLPHHTRAIFRALQGRLDIEKTVDWDRMPAAVAALSPGGYRGERVHASEEDIIKAARHLARHYEAAGKSVPDTLGALI
;
A
#
# COMPACT_ATOMS: atom_id res chain seq x y z
N MET A 1 9.52 1.99 29.72
CA MET A 1 9.17 2.47 28.36
C MET A 1 7.66 2.73 28.28
N SER A 2 7.18 3.57 27.35
CA SER A 2 5.73 3.81 27.19
C SER A 2 5.04 2.62 26.51
N LYS A 3 3.84 2.25 26.96
CA LYS A 3 3.01 1.16 26.37
C LYS A 3 2.75 1.34 24.86
N VAL A 4 2.69 2.58 24.38
CA VAL A 4 2.52 2.90 22.96
C VAL A 4 3.78 2.54 22.16
N LYS A 5 4.96 2.72 22.76
CA LYS A 5 6.25 2.41 22.14
C LYS A 5 6.47 0.90 22.03
N GLU A 6 6.07 0.15 23.06
CA GLU A 6 6.04 -1.32 23.04
C GLU A 6 5.02 -1.89 22.03
N ALA A 7 3.87 -1.24 21.84
CA ALA A 7 2.88 -1.66 20.85
C ALA A 7 3.41 -1.48 19.41
N LEU A 8 4.08 -0.36 19.13
CA LEU A 8 4.76 -0.10 17.85
C LEU A 8 5.99 -1.01 17.64
N GLU A 9 6.71 -1.39 18.68
CA GLU A 9 7.84 -2.34 18.60
C GLU A 9 7.38 -3.80 18.42
N LYS A 10 6.14 -4.12 18.80
CA LYS A 10 5.51 -5.43 18.56
C LYS A 10 4.74 -5.54 17.25
N GLU A 11 4.55 -4.43 16.53
CA GLU A 11 3.89 -4.46 15.24
C GLU A 11 4.72 -5.26 14.24
N LYS A 12 4.12 -6.31 13.68
CA LYS A 12 4.77 -7.08 12.61
C LYS A 12 5.00 -6.14 11.43
N THR A 13 6.19 -6.23 10.86
CA THR A 13 6.56 -5.47 9.67
C THR A 13 6.96 -6.40 8.54
N LYS A 14 6.79 -5.96 7.29
CA LYS A 14 7.37 -6.57 6.09
C LYS A 14 8.25 -5.54 5.43
N GLU A 15 9.49 -5.91 5.12
CA GLU A 15 10.48 -4.97 4.54
C GLU A 15 10.69 -3.70 5.40
N GLY A 16 10.45 -3.80 6.72
CA GLY A 16 10.52 -2.66 7.63
C GLY A 16 9.36 -1.66 7.49
N LEU A 17 8.24 -2.07 6.89
CA LEU A 17 7.00 -1.30 6.73
C LEU A 17 5.84 -1.95 7.51
N PRO A 18 4.91 -1.15 8.07
CA PRO A 18 3.69 -1.65 8.71
C PRO A 18 2.67 -2.08 7.65
N LYS A 19 1.62 -2.80 8.07
CA LYS A 19 0.52 -3.24 7.18
C LYS A 19 -0.08 -2.10 6.37
N ASP A 20 -0.24 -0.91 6.96
CA ASP A 20 -0.84 0.26 6.32
C ASP A 20 -0.04 0.78 5.12
N ALA A 21 1.19 0.30 4.91
CA ALA A 21 1.99 0.62 3.73
C ALA A 21 1.65 -0.22 2.49
N PHE A 22 0.76 -1.21 2.60
CA PHE A 22 0.44 -2.21 1.58
C PHE A 22 -1.02 -2.07 1.12
N ALA A 23 -1.26 -2.19 -0.19
CA ALA A 23 -2.60 -2.00 -0.74
C ALA A 23 -3.49 -3.25 -0.59
N ILE A 24 -2.88 -4.43 -0.38
CA ILE A 24 -3.59 -5.69 -0.15
C ILE A 24 -3.07 -6.30 1.15
N ILE A 25 -3.98 -6.50 2.10
CA ILE A 25 -3.72 -7.19 3.37
C ILE A 25 -4.54 -8.47 3.35
N GLY A 26 -3.88 -9.62 3.17
CA GLY A 26 -4.51 -10.93 3.30
C GLY A 26 -4.80 -11.23 4.77
N ASP A 27 -3.94 -12.02 5.42
CA ASP A 27 -3.96 -12.21 6.86
C ASP A 27 -3.23 -11.05 7.57
N PRO A 28 -3.91 -10.24 8.40
CA PRO A 28 -3.30 -9.14 9.15
C PRO A 28 -2.24 -9.59 10.16
N HIS A 29 -2.17 -10.88 10.47
CA HIS A 29 -1.16 -11.47 11.35
C HIS A 29 -0.04 -12.19 10.61
N ASP A 30 -0.13 -12.33 9.28
CA ASP A 30 0.95 -12.88 8.46
C ASP A 30 1.42 -11.84 7.43
N PRO A 31 2.55 -11.15 7.69
CA PRO A 31 3.12 -10.18 6.75
C PRO A 31 3.43 -10.78 5.38
N GLY A 32 3.67 -12.10 5.27
CA GLY A 32 3.88 -12.77 4.00
C GLY A 32 2.74 -12.52 3.00
N THR A 33 1.51 -12.37 3.51
CA THR A 33 0.30 -12.14 2.71
C THR A 33 0.09 -10.69 2.28
N TRP A 34 0.85 -9.72 2.80
CA TRP A 34 0.70 -8.31 2.48
C TRP A 34 1.40 -7.99 1.17
N LYS A 35 0.75 -7.25 0.26
CA LYS A 35 1.24 -7.04 -1.11
C LYS A 35 1.12 -5.59 -1.51
N LEU A 36 1.91 -5.21 -2.52
CA LEU A 36 1.90 -3.89 -3.12
C LEU A 36 2.28 -2.77 -2.12
N PRO A 37 3.54 -2.79 -1.61
CA PRO A 37 4.03 -1.71 -0.77
C PRO A 37 4.10 -0.42 -1.59
N HIS A 38 3.51 0.66 -1.07
CA HIS A 38 3.40 1.95 -1.77
C HIS A 38 3.63 3.16 -0.87
N HIS A 39 4.07 2.95 0.37
CA HIS A 39 4.52 4.01 1.27
C HIS A 39 5.99 3.81 1.67
N THR A 40 6.66 4.92 1.94
CA THR A 40 8.00 4.93 2.55
C THR A 40 7.93 4.65 4.05
N ARG A 41 9.09 4.43 4.70
CA ARG A 41 9.17 4.27 6.17
C ARG A 41 8.67 5.50 6.94
N ALA A 42 8.47 6.66 6.29
CA ALA A 42 7.86 7.82 6.93
C ALA A 42 6.42 7.57 7.39
N ILE A 43 5.74 6.52 6.90
CA ILE A 43 4.40 6.12 7.35
C ILE A 43 4.31 5.92 8.87
N PHE A 44 5.36 5.45 9.54
CA PHE A 44 5.36 5.38 11.01
C PHE A 44 5.15 6.74 11.69
N ARG A 45 5.63 7.82 11.08
CA ARG A 45 5.38 9.17 11.58
C ARG A 45 3.92 9.57 11.34
N ALA A 46 3.33 9.15 10.21
CA ALA A 46 1.93 9.40 9.92
C ALA A 46 1.00 8.65 10.89
N LEU A 47 1.30 7.37 11.17
CA LEU A 47 0.58 6.56 12.16
C LEU A 47 0.68 7.12 13.59
N GLN A 48 1.73 7.91 13.88
CA GLN A 48 1.88 8.65 15.14
C GLN A 48 1.22 10.04 15.12
N GLY A 49 0.52 10.41 14.05
CA GLY A 49 -0.09 11.74 13.87
C GLY A 49 0.91 12.88 13.65
N ARG A 50 2.15 12.56 13.28
CA ARG A 50 3.26 13.53 13.12
C ARG A 50 3.54 13.92 11.67
N LEU A 51 2.82 13.31 10.73
CA LEU A 51 2.92 13.56 9.30
C LEU A 51 1.59 13.18 8.65
N ASP A 52 1.24 13.84 7.55
CA ASP A 52 0.10 13.42 6.73
C ASP A 52 0.45 12.12 5.98
N ILE A 53 -0.48 11.17 5.92
CA ILE A 53 -0.27 9.87 5.26
C ILE A 53 0.04 10.05 3.77
N GLU A 54 -0.58 11.03 3.12
CA GLU A 54 -0.35 11.32 1.69
C GLU A 54 1.10 11.76 1.41
N LYS A 55 1.78 12.37 2.40
CA LYS A 55 3.20 12.75 2.29
C LYS A 55 4.15 11.56 2.43
N THR A 56 3.64 10.38 2.73
CA THR A 56 4.44 9.18 2.91
C THR A 56 4.38 8.23 1.72
N VAL A 57 3.50 8.51 0.74
CA VAL A 57 3.37 7.75 -0.50
C VAL A 57 4.72 7.72 -1.22
N ASP A 58 5.15 6.50 -1.58
CA ASP A 58 6.35 6.24 -2.35
C ASP A 58 5.99 6.25 -3.86
N TRP A 59 6.15 7.42 -4.48
CA TRP A 59 5.84 7.62 -5.89
C TRP A 59 6.75 6.86 -6.84
N ASP A 60 7.92 6.40 -6.38
CA ASP A 60 8.82 5.55 -7.16
C ASP A 60 8.33 4.09 -7.17
N ARG A 61 7.67 3.64 -6.08
CA ARG A 61 7.04 2.30 -6.00
C ARG A 61 5.64 2.25 -6.58
N MET A 62 4.92 3.37 -6.61
CA MET A 62 3.52 3.43 -7.02
C MET A 62 3.26 2.81 -8.42
N PRO A 63 4.06 3.09 -9.48
CA PRO A 63 3.85 2.49 -10.79
C PRO A 63 3.95 0.96 -10.79
N ALA A 64 4.85 0.39 -10.00
CA ALA A 64 5.00 -1.07 -9.89
C ALA A 64 3.79 -1.69 -9.18
N ALA A 65 3.28 -1.04 -8.13
CA ALA A 65 2.06 -1.46 -7.44
C ALA A 65 0.83 -1.44 -8.37
N VAL A 66 0.68 -0.37 -9.17
CA VAL A 66 -0.39 -0.26 -10.18
C VAL A 66 -0.25 -1.32 -11.26
N ALA A 67 0.95 -1.50 -11.82
CA ALA A 67 1.20 -2.49 -12.88
C ALA A 67 0.86 -3.92 -12.43
N ALA A 68 1.16 -4.27 -11.18
CA ALA A 68 0.85 -5.58 -10.61
C ALA A 68 -0.66 -5.90 -10.53
N LEU A 69 -1.54 -4.89 -10.55
CA LEU A 69 -2.99 -5.08 -10.62
C LEU A 69 -3.48 -5.37 -12.04
N SER A 70 -2.72 -4.99 -13.06
CA SER A 70 -3.09 -5.19 -14.46
C SER A 70 -3.08 -6.68 -14.85
N PRO A 71 -3.79 -7.08 -15.92
CA PRO A 71 -3.73 -8.44 -16.45
C PRO A 71 -2.30 -8.90 -16.81
N GLY A 72 -1.47 -7.99 -17.33
CA GLY A 72 -0.07 -8.26 -17.67
C GLY A 72 0.88 -8.25 -16.47
N GLY A 73 0.42 -7.75 -15.32
CA GLY A 73 1.19 -7.70 -14.08
C GLY A 73 2.41 -6.78 -14.13
N TYR A 74 3.26 -6.90 -13.11
CA TYR A 74 4.56 -6.24 -13.05
C TYR A 74 5.65 -7.27 -13.39
N ARG A 75 6.48 -6.97 -14.40
CA ARG A 75 7.49 -7.91 -14.93
C ARG A 75 6.91 -9.27 -15.37
N GLY A 76 5.66 -9.27 -15.86
CA GLY A 76 4.97 -10.48 -16.33
C GLY A 76 4.25 -11.27 -15.23
N GLU A 77 4.25 -10.78 -13.99
CA GLU A 77 3.59 -11.45 -12.86
C GLU A 77 2.47 -10.57 -12.29
N ARG A 78 1.25 -11.12 -12.29
CA ARG A 78 0.08 -10.48 -11.69
C ARG A 78 0.05 -10.75 -10.19
N VAL A 79 -0.48 -9.79 -9.43
CA VAL A 79 -0.72 -10.03 -8.01
C VAL A 79 -1.72 -11.17 -7.82
N HIS A 80 -1.34 -12.16 -7.00
CA HIS A 80 -2.26 -13.23 -6.60
C HIS A 80 -3.19 -12.73 -5.49
N ALA A 81 -4.40 -12.32 -5.81
CA ALA A 81 -5.42 -11.90 -4.84
C ALA A 81 -6.82 -12.16 -5.41
N SER A 82 -7.85 -12.07 -4.57
CA SER A 82 -9.22 -12.13 -5.05
C SER A 82 -9.54 -10.92 -5.94
N GLU A 83 -10.51 -11.04 -6.84
CA GLU A 83 -10.95 -9.89 -7.65
C GLU A 83 -11.44 -8.73 -6.78
N GLU A 84 -12.12 -9.04 -5.68
CA GLU A 84 -12.58 -8.04 -4.71
C GLU A 84 -11.40 -7.28 -4.07
N ASP A 85 -10.33 -7.98 -3.67
CA ASP A 85 -9.14 -7.35 -3.11
C ASP A 85 -8.40 -6.51 -4.15
N ILE A 86 -8.36 -6.96 -5.41
CA ILE A 86 -7.79 -6.20 -6.52
C ILE A 86 -8.55 -4.89 -6.74
N ILE A 87 -9.88 -4.92 -6.75
CA ILE A 87 -10.71 -3.72 -6.90
C ILE A 87 -10.53 -2.78 -5.71
N LYS A 88 -10.52 -3.31 -4.48
CA LYS A 88 -10.26 -2.52 -3.26
C LYS A 88 -8.89 -1.85 -3.33
N ALA A 89 -7.86 -2.59 -3.72
CA ALA A 89 -6.52 -2.06 -3.89
C ALA A 89 -6.47 -0.99 -4.99
N ALA A 90 -7.13 -1.21 -6.13
CA ALA A 90 -7.19 -0.24 -7.21
C ALA A 90 -7.83 1.08 -6.74
N ARG A 91 -8.96 1.01 -6.02
CA ARG A 91 -9.62 2.18 -5.42
C ARG A 91 -8.76 2.87 -4.36
N HIS A 92 -8.00 2.11 -3.58
CA HIS A 92 -7.09 2.64 -2.57
C HIS A 92 -5.95 3.42 -3.24
N LEU A 93 -5.27 2.81 -4.21
CA LEU A 93 -4.19 3.45 -4.95
C LEU A 93 -4.67 4.67 -5.75
N ALA A 94 -5.86 4.62 -6.37
CA ALA A 94 -6.43 5.73 -7.13
C ALA A 94 -6.65 6.98 -6.25
N ARG A 95 -7.09 6.80 -5.00
CA ARG A 95 -7.27 7.92 -4.05
C ARG A 95 -5.97 8.66 -3.76
N HIS A 96 -4.83 7.97 -3.71
CA HIS A 96 -3.53 8.64 -3.56
C HIS A 96 -3.21 9.53 -4.76
N TYR A 97 -3.51 9.08 -5.99
CA TYR A 97 -3.35 9.90 -7.19
C TYR A 97 -4.24 11.15 -7.12
N GLU A 98 -5.52 10.97 -6.80
CA GLU A 98 -6.48 12.07 -6.68
C GLU A 98 -6.07 13.08 -5.60
N ALA A 99 -5.70 12.60 -4.40
CA ALA A 99 -5.26 13.44 -3.29
C ALA A 99 -4.00 14.24 -3.62
N ALA A 100 -3.13 13.70 -4.48
CA ALA A 100 -1.94 14.38 -4.98
C ALA A 100 -2.20 15.28 -6.20
N GLY A 101 -3.45 15.39 -6.67
CA GLY A 101 -3.79 16.14 -7.88
C GLY A 101 -3.17 15.54 -9.16
N LYS A 102 -2.85 14.24 -9.15
CA LYS A 102 -2.29 13.51 -10.29
C LYS A 102 -3.42 12.80 -11.06
N SER A 103 -3.24 12.62 -12.36
CA SER A 103 -4.16 11.81 -13.17
C SER A 103 -4.14 10.35 -12.71
N VAL A 104 -5.31 9.76 -12.50
CA VAL A 104 -5.46 8.33 -12.19
C VAL A 104 -5.03 7.53 -13.43
N PRO A 105 -4.10 6.55 -13.32
CA PRO A 105 -3.70 5.71 -14.44
C PRO A 105 -4.87 4.89 -15.01
N ASP A 106 -4.91 4.71 -16.34
CA ASP A 106 -5.93 3.91 -17.03
C ASP A 106 -6.08 2.49 -16.48
N THR A 107 -4.98 1.88 -16.04
CA THR A 107 -4.98 0.57 -15.36
C THR A 107 -5.88 0.56 -14.14
N LEU A 108 -5.85 1.62 -13.33
CA LEU A 108 -6.72 1.74 -12.16
C LEU A 108 -8.14 2.10 -12.62
N GLY A 109 -8.28 3.02 -13.57
CA GLY A 109 -9.58 3.42 -14.13
C GLY A 109 -10.38 2.26 -14.74
N ALA A 110 -9.70 1.28 -15.34
CA ALA A 110 -10.33 0.08 -15.90
C ALA A 110 -10.83 -0.91 -14.82
N LEU A 111 -10.41 -0.75 -13.56
CA LEU A 111 -10.74 -1.66 -12.45
C LEU A 111 -11.78 -1.11 -11.48
N ILE A 112 -12.17 0.17 -11.56
CA ILE A 112 -12.97 0.86 -10.53
C ILE A 112 -14.28 1.45 -11.05
#